data_AF-A0ABD3G2M1-F1
#
_entry.id   AF-A0ABD3G2M1-F1
#
_cell.length_a   1.000
_cell.length_b   1.000
_cell.length_c   1.000
_cell.angle_alpha   90.00
_cell.angle_beta   90.00
_cell.angle_gamma   90.00
#
_symmetry.space_group_name_H-M   'P 1'
#
loop_
_entity.id
_entity.type
_entity.pdbx_description
1 polymer ?
#
loop_
_entity_poly.entity_id
_entity_poly.type
_entity_poly.pdbx_seq_one_letter_code
_entity_poly.pdbx_strand_id
1 'polypeptide(L)'
;MLQSLSIQPLVPVTGGDPCSHSRPEPVADVLTSSDSHRGVNAIVHVYFRPTTDQSQPLQPLQERKPDYSFRCTFAELKKLRAQIQSTAGRGGHCAHCKRVAMYMAYCWERPRLLAPSWQGGMTLQMEPLTSFLNQLLCFAAQLGAEDHPEFAAIMARFMQPRDEV
;
A
#
# COMPACT_ATOMS: atom_id res chain seq x y z
N MET A 1 -11.81 62.08 -27.78
CA MET A 1 -12.21 61.19 -26.68
C MET A 1 -13.18 60.16 -27.24
N LEU A 2 -12.86 58.88 -27.15
CA LEU A 2 -13.77 57.73 -27.10
C LEU A 2 -12.88 56.48 -26.89
N GLN A 3 -12.99 55.89 -25.70
CA GLN A 3 -12.29 54.67 -25.29
C GLN A 3 -12.83 53.51 -26.11
N SER A 4 -11.95 52.78 -26.80
CA SER A 4 -12.32 51.49 -27.38
C SER A 4 -11.79 50.39 -26.47
N LEU A 5 -12.73 49.71 -25.81
CA LEU A 5 -12.51 48.58 -24.93
C LEU A 5 -12.00 47.39 -25.77
N SER A 6 -10.76 46.96 -25.51
CA SER A 6 -10.22 45.73 -26.10
C SER A 6 -10.91 44.54 -25.42
N ILE A 7 -11.78 43.87 -26.17
CA ILE A 7 -12.36 42.59 -25.78
C ILE A 7 -11.23 41.55 -25.89
N GLN A 8 -10.69 41.13 -24.74
CA GLN A 8 -9.84 39.94 -24.69
C GLN A 8 -10.69 38.73 -25.09
N PRO A 9 -10.27 37.91 -26.07
CA PRO A 9 -10.94 36.65 -26.32
C PRO A 9 -10.83 35.78 -25.07
N LEU A 10 -11.99 35.38 -24.55
CA LEU A 10 -12.14 34.44 -23.45
C LEU A 10 -11.21 33.24 -23.67
N VAL A 11 -10.38 32.99 -22.65
CA VAL A 11 -9.59 31.77 -22.51
C VAL A 11 -10.48 30.59 -22.87
N PRO A 12 -10.04 29.65 -23.73
CA PRO A 12 -10.78 28.42 -23.89
C PRO A 12 -10.83 27.78 -22.50
N VAL A 13 -12.04 27.65 -21.95
CA VAL A 13 -12.31 26.68 -20.89
C VAL A 13 -12.11 25.32 -21.55
N THR A 14 -10.86 24.91 -21.73
CA THR A 14 -10.52 23.53 -22.04
C THR A 14 -10.92 22.76 -20.79
N GLY A 15 -11.99 21.99 -20.98
CA GLY A 15 -12.62 21.20 -19.94
C GLY A 15 -11.58 20.42 -19.15
N GLY A 16 -11.90 20.25 -17.86
CA GLY A 16 -11.20 19.30 -17.01
C GLY A 16 -11.02 17.99 -17.79
N ASP A 17 -9.77 17.58 -17.87
CA ASP A 17 -9.34 16.41 -18.61
C ASP A 17 -10.16 15.19 -18.15
N PRO A 18 -11.04 14.63 -19.00
CA PRO A 18 -11.80 13.43 -18.67
C PRO A 18 -10.90 12.17 -18.66
N CYS A 19 -9.59 12.32 -18.90
CA CYS A 19 -8.60 11.25 -18.93
C CYS A 19 -7.64 11.25 -17.73
N SER A 20 -8.00 11.79 -16.56
CA SER A 20 -7.31 11.37 -15.33
C SER A 20 -7.77 9.98 -14.91
N HIS A 21 -7.42 8.96 -15.71
CA HIS A 21 -7.50 7.54 -15.34
C HIS A 21 -6.42 7.15 -14.33
N SER A 22 -5.89 8.12 -13.58
CA SER A 22 -4.96 7.94 -12.48
C SER A 22 -5.65 7.05 -11.46
N ARG A 23 -5.33 5.75 -11.47
CA ARG A 23 -5.79 4.85 -10.41
C ARG A 23 -5.35 5.46 -9.08
N PRO A 24 -6.21 5.49 -8.06
CA PRO A 24 -5.81 5.95 -6.75
C PRO A 24 -4.52 5.25 -6.33
N GLU A 25 -3.50 6.04 -6.05
CA GLU A 25 -2.20 5.55 -5.61
C GLU A 25 -2.19 5.36 -4.09
N PRO A 26 -1.42 4.40 -3.57
CA PRO A 26 -1.25 4.27 -2.13
C PRO A 26 -0.56 5.52 -1.56
N VAL A 27 -0.97 5.90 -0.35
CA VAL A 27 -0.39 7.04 0.39
C VAL A 27 1.02 6.77 0.92
N ALA A 28 1.46 5.52 0.88
CA ALA A 28 2.76 5.08 1.38
C ALA A 28 3.31 3.91 0.58
N ASP A 29 4.64 3.79 0.60
CA ASP A 29 5.39 2.61 0.18
C ASP A 29 6.00 1.92 1.39
N VAL A 30 6.24 0.63 1.26
CA VAL A 30 6.81 -0.21 2.32
C VAL A 30 8.08 -0.90 1.85
N LEU A 31 9.08 -0.97 2.72
CA LEU A 31 10.20 -1.91 2.59
C LEU A 31 10.27 -2.78 3.84
N THR A 32 10.67 -4.04 3.70
CA THR A 32 10.87 -4.93 4.85
C THR A 32 12.31 -5.35 5.01
N SER A 33 12.80 -5.39 6.25
CA SER A 33 14.12 -5.91 6.60
C SER A 33 14.02 -7.02 7.65
N SER A 34 15.05 -7.87 7.72
CA SER A 34 15.09 -8.98 8.68
C SER A 34 15.27 -8.45 10.09
N ASP A 35 14.46 -8.93 11.03
CA ASP A 35 14.66 -8.72 12.46
C ASP A 35 15.65 -9.78 13.00
N SER A 36 16.69 -9.33 13.71
CA SER A 36 17.70 -10.21 14.33
C SER A 36 17.24 -10.84 15.65
N HIS A 37 16.10 -10.42 16.22
CA HIS A 37 15.55 -11.03 17.43
C HIS A 37 15.07 -12.46 17.18
N ARG A 38 14.98 -13.26 18.24
CA ARG A 38 14.48 -14.64 18.14
C ARG A 38 13.03 -14.64 17.63
N GLY A 39 12.79 -15.27 16.48
CA GLY A 39 11.45 -15.45 15.94
C GLY A 39 11.42 -15.38 14.42
N VAL A 40 10.21 -15.46 13.87
CA VAL A 40 9.94 -15.28 12.44
C VAL A 40 9.33 -13.89 12.28
N ASN A 41 10.20 -12.89 12.26
CA ASN A 41 9.84 -11.47 12.35
C ASN A 41 10.44 -10.69 11.17
N ALA A 42 9.81 -9.56 10.87
CA ALA A 42 10.30 -8.57 9.91
C ALA A 42 10.14 -7.17 10.53
N ILE A 43 11.04 -6.25 10.18
CA ILE A 43 10.83 -4.82 10.42
C ILE A 43 10.20 -4.24 9.16
N VAL A 44 9.05 -3.60 9.33
CA VAL A 44 8.32 -2.92 8.26
C VAL A 44 8.68 -1.45 8.33
N HIS A 45 9.34 -0.95 7.28
CA HIS A 45 9.70 0.45 7.10
C HIS A 45 8.64 1.12 6.22
N VAL A 46 8.00 2.17 6.72
CA VAL A 46 6.93 2.88 6.01
C VAL A 46 7.44 4.23 5.53
N TYR A 47 7.16 4.54 4.27
CA TYR A 47 7.55 5.77 3.60
C TYR A 47 6.31 6.44 3.02
N PHE A 48 5.87 7.56 3.58
CA PHE A 48 4.77 8.33 3.04
C PHE A 48 5.16 8.95 1.69
N ARG A 49 4.28 8.80 0.70
CA ARG A 49 4.46 9.46 -0.59
C ARG A 49 4.23 10.96 -0.42
N PRO A 50 5.12 11.81 -0.94
CA PRO A 50 4.92 13.25 -0.91
C PRO A 50 3.65 13.60 -1.70
N THR A 51 2.72 14.28 -1.05
CA THR A 51 1.51 14.80 -1.68
C THR A 51 1.88 16.08 -2.43
N THR A 52 2.07 15.96 -3.75
CA THR A 52 2.11 17.09 -4.69
C THR A 52 3.09 18.23 -4.35
N ASP A 53 4.39 17.93 -4.42
CA ASP A 53 5.37 18.94 -4.85
C ASP A 53 6.30 18.30 -5.89
N GLN A 54 6.00 18.53 -7.17
CA GLN A 54 6.70 17.99 -8.34
C GLN A 54 8.16 18.50 -8.49
N SER A 55 8.69 19.18 -7.47
CA SER A 55 9.95 19.94 -7.55
C SER A 55 11.10 19.34 -6.74
N GLN A 56 10.87 18.30 -5.95
CA GLN A 56 11.96 17.60 -5.27
C GLN A 56 12.35 16.33 -6.02
N PRO A 57 13.64 16.11 -6.30
CA PRO A 57 14.10 14.83 -6.81
C PRO A 57 13.70 13.75 -5.81
N LEU A 58 12.83 12.83 -6.24
CA LEU A 58 12.50 11.64 -5.47
C LEU A 58 13.80 10.87 -5.24
N GLN A 59 14.36 11.00 -4.04
CA GLN A 59 15.45 10.14 -3.61
C GLN A 59 14.97 8.68 -3.69
N PRO A 60 15.83 7.74 -4.12
CA PRO A 60 15.51 6.32 -4.06
C PRO A 60 15.00 5.97 -2.65
N LEU A 61 13.94 5.17 -2.56
CA LEU A 61 13.36 4.72 -1.28
C LEU A 61 14.41 4.10 -0.34
N GLN A 62 15.47 3.53 -0.89
CA GLN A 62 16.59 2.92 -0.17
C GLN A 62 17.52 3.95 0.51
N GLU A 63 17.55 5.19 0.02
CA GLU A 63 18.37 6.28 0.55
C GLU A 63 17.59 7.18 1.52
N ARG A 64 16.26 7.09 1.48
CA ARG A 64 15.38 7.87 2.37
C ARG A 64 15.33 7.23 3.76
N LYS A 65 15.23 8.05 4.80
CA LYS A 65 14.87 7.59 6.15
C LYS A 65 13.37 7.25 6.21
N PRO A 66 12.96 6.08 6.74
CA PRO A 66 11.55 5.77 6.89
C PRO A 66 10.86 6.75 7.84
N ASP A 67 9.61 7.09 7.55
CA ASP A 67 8.80 7.96 8.40
C ASP A 67 8.54 7.30 9.76
N TYR A 68 8.34 5.99 9.76
CA TYR A 68 8.36 5.16 10.95
C TYR A 68 8.66 3.71 10.58
N SER A 69 8.92 2.89 11.59
CA SER A 69 9.09 1.46 11.42
C SER A 69 8.38 0.73 12.55
N PHE A 70 7.87 -0.46 12.28
CA PHE A 70 7.29 -1.33 13.29
C PHE A 70 7.72 -2.77 13.06
N ARG A 71 7.79 -3.55 14.14
CA ARG A 71 8.04 -4.99 14.07
C ARG A 71 6.76 -5.71 13.70
N CYS A 72 6.88 -6.69 12.82
CA CYS A 72 5.78 -7.54 12.41
C CYS A 72 6.19 -9.01 12.53
N THR A 73 5.39 -9.77 13.27
CA THR A 73 5.54 -11.22 13.44
C THR A 73 4.78 -11.97 12.36
N PHE A 74 5.19 -13.20 12.07
CA PHE A 74 4.43 -14.08 11.17
C PHE A 74 3.01 -14.38 11.66
N ALA A 75 2.76 -14.36 12.98
CA ALA A 75 1.43 -14.52 13.55
C ALA A 75 0.51 -13.33 13.17
N GLU A 76 1.04 -12.11 13.18
CA GLU A 76 0.29 -10.92 12.75
C GLU A 76 0.01 -10.93 11.25
N LEU A 77 0.96 -11.37 10.43
CA LEU A 77 0.74 -11.53 8.99
C LEU A 77 -0.37 -12.56 8.70
N LYS A 78 -0.40 -13.68 9.45
CA LYS A 78 -1.50 -14.66 9.37
C LYS A 78 -2.84 -14.04 9.76
N LYS A 79 -2.86 -13.25 10.83
CA LYS A 79 -4.06 -12.54 11.29
C LYS A 79 -4.56 -11.55 10.24
N LEU A 80 -3.64 -10.78 9.63
CA LEU A 80 -3.94 -9.86 8.52
C LEU A 80 -4.59 -10.61 7.35
N ARG A 81 -3.99 -11.73 6.92
CA ARG A 81 -4.55 -12.58 5.85
C ARG A 81 -5.97 -13.02 6.17
N ALA A 82 -6.18 -13.57 7.37
CA ALA A 82 -7.49 -14.09 7.79
C ALA A 82 -8.56 -12.99 7.81
N GLN A 83 -8.22 -11.80 8.32
CA GLN A 83 -9.12 -10.65 8.32
C GLN A 83 -9.50 -10.23 6.90
N ILE A 84 -8.52 -10.04 6.02
CA ILE A 84 -8.77 -9.64 4.63
C ILE A 84 -9.59 -10.70 3.88
N GLN A 85 -9.26 -11.98 4.04
CA GLN A 85 -10.02 -13.08 3.40
C GLN A 85 -11.48 -13.08 3.86
N SER A 86 -11.74 -12.84 5.15
CA SER A 86 -13.11 -12.79 5.68
C SER A 86 -13.92 -11.64 5.10
N THR A 87 -13.31 -10.45 4.96
CA THR A 87 -13.95 -9.26 4.38
C THR A 87 -14.14 -9.39 2.88
N ALA A 88 -13.12 -9.86 2.15
CA ALA A 88 -13.21 -10.07 0.70
C ALA A 88 -14.23 -11.16 0.33
N GLY A 89 -14.40 -12.19 1.18
CA GLY A 89 -15.41 -13.23 1.01
C GLY A 89 -16.85 -12.73 1.21
N ARG A 90 -17.06 -11.77 2.13
CA ARG A 90 -18.36 -11.11 2.33
C ARG A 90 -18.69 -10.13 1.20
N GLY A 91 -17.69 -9.46 0.63
CA GLY A 91 -17.82 -8.54 -0.51
C GLY A 91 -17.88 -9.21 -1.89
N GLY A 92 -18.11 -10.52 -1.98
CA GLY A 92 -17.92 -11.37 -3.17
C GLY A 92 -18.70 -10.98 -4.44
N HIS A 93 -19.51 -9.93 -4.41
CA HIS A 93 -20.26 -9.43 -5.56
C HIS A 93 -19.50 -8.39 -6.40
N CYS A 94 -18.49 -7.69 -5.87
CA CYS A 94 -17.74 -6.70 -6.66
C CYS A 94 -16.44 -7.27 -7.26
N ALA A 95 -16.04 -6.75 -8.43
CA ALA A 95 -14.84 -7.20 -9.14
C ALA A 95 -13.54 -6.98 -8.33
N HIS A 96 -13.50 -5.96 -7.47
CA HIS A 96 -12.33 -5.67 -6.65
C HIS A 96 -12.16 -6.66 -5.49
N CYS A 97 -13.23 -6.99 -4.76
CA CYS A 97 -13.19 -8.03 -3.72
C CYS A 97 -12.78 -9.39 -4.29
N LYS A 98 -13.23 -9.74 -5.51
CA LYS A 98 -12.77 -10.93 -6.22
C LYS A 98 -11.26 -10.90 -6.51
N ARG A 99 -10.73 -9.76 -6.96
CA ARG A 99 -9.28 -9.59 -7.16
C ARG A 99 -8.49 -9.74 -5.87
N VAL A 100 -8.94 -9.14 -4.77
CA VAL A 100 -8.31 -9.27 -3.45
C VAL A 100 -8.35 -10.71 -2.95
N ALA A 101 -9.51 -11.37 -3.05
CA ALA A 101 -9.67 -12.78 -2.64
C ALA A 101 -8.75 -13.70 -3.47
N MET A 102 -8.69 -13.49 -4.78
CA MET A 102 -7.81 -14.21 -5.69
C MET A 102 -6.34 -13.98 -5.33
N TYR A 103 -5.95 -12.73 -5.09
CA TYR A 103 -4.59 -12.40 -4.63
C TYR A 103 -4.24 -13.10 -3.31
N MET A 104 -5.17 -13.13 -2.35
CA MET A 104 -4.95 -13.82 -1.05
C MET A 104 -4.89 -15.35 -1.16
N ALA A 105 -5.53 -15.93 -2.17
CA ALA A 105 -5.44 -17.36 -2.45
C ALA A 105 -4.09 -17.70 -3.10
N TYR A 106 -3.68 -16.95 -4.13
CA TYR A 106 -2.51 -17.31 -4.94
C TYR A 106 -1.19 -16.73 -4.42
N CYS A 107 -1.17 -15.47 -3.99
CA CYS A 107 0.08 -14.76 -3.70
C CYS A 107 0.61 -14.99 -2.28
N TRP A 108 -0.26 -15.34 -1.34
CA TRP A 108 0.16 -15.78 -0.01
C TRP A 108 0.92 -17.12 -0.07
N GLU A 109 0.59 -17.96 -1.04
CA GLU A 109 1.18 -19.30 -1.20
C GLU A 109 2.32 -19.31 -2.24
N ARG A 110 2.36 -18.34 -3.16
CA ARG A 110 3.38 -18.19 -4.22
C ARG A 110 3.61 -16.70 -4.54
N PRO A 111 4.72 -16.05 -4.17
CA PRO A 111 6.00 -16.59 -3.68
C PRO A 111 5.95 -16.98 -2.21
N ARG A 112 6.76 -17.97 -1.81
CA ARG A 112 6.77 -18.46 -0.43
C ARG A 112 7.24 -17.34 0.50
N LEU A 113 6.33 -16.73 1.26
CA LEU A 113 6.69 -15.77 2.31
C LEU A 113 7.66 -16.38 3.33
N LEU A 114 7.68 -17.71 3.46
CA LEU A 114 8.62 -18.45 4.29
C LEU A 114 9.65 -19.21 3.45
N ALA A 115 10.92 -19.13 3.84
CA ALA A 115 11.99 -20.01 3.40
C ALA A 115 12.47 -20.89 4.57
N PRO A 116 12.81 -22.17 4.33
CA PRO A 116 13.56 -22.95 5.31
C PRO A 116 14.91 -22.26 5.56
N SER A 117 15.28 -22.17 6.83
CA SER A 117 16.57 -21.65 7.28
C SER A 117 17.56 -22.77 7.50
N TRP A 118 18.85 -22.45 7.38
CA TRP A 118 19.94 -23.40 7.62
C TRP A 118 19.93 -23.95 9.06
N GLN A 119 19.41 -23.21 10.03
CA GLN A 119 19.28 -23.65 11.43
C GLN A 119 18.04 -24.55 11.71
N GLY A 120 17.35 -25.04 10.68
CA GLY A 120 16.20 -25.95 10.86
C GLY A 120 14.88 -25.26 11.24
N GLY A 121 14.81 -23.93 11.16
CA GLY A 121 13.58 -23.13 11.33
C GLY A 121 13.04 -22.55 10.00
N MET A 122 11.99 -21.73 10.08
CA MET A 122 11.49 -20.94 8.95
C MET A 122 11.91 -19.48 9.10
N THR A 123 12.14 -18.78 7.99
CA THR A 123 12.47 -17.34 7.95
C THR A 123 11.55 -16.64 6.96
N LEU A 124 11.23 -15.37 7.21
CA LEU A 124 10.47 -14.56 6.26
C LEU A 124 11.36 -14.16 5.08
N GLN A 125 10.82 -14.27 3.87
CA GLN A 125 11.45 -13.71 2.68
C GLN A 125 11.01 -12.24 2.54
N MET A 126 11.98 -11.33 2.66
CA MET A 126 11.70 -9.88 2.71
C MET A 126 11.14 -9.34 1.40
N GLU A 127 11.69 -9.73 0.25
CA GLU A 127 11.22 -9.22 -1.04
C GLU A 127 9.77 -9.65 -1.37
N PRO A 128 9.38 -10.93 -1.20
CA PRO A 128 7.98 -11.34 -1.27
C PRO A 128 7.08 -10.61 -0.28
N LEU A 129 7.54 -10.39 0.95
CA LEU A 129 6.76 -9.68 1.97
C LEU A 129 6.55 -8.20 1.61
N THR A 130 7.61 -7.53 1.15
CA THR A 130 7.56 -6.16 0.64
C THR A 130 6.56 -6.04 -0.50
N SER A 131 6.64 -6.94 -1.49
CA SER A 131 5.72 -6.96 -2.63
C SER A 131 4.27 -7.18 -2.19
N PHE A 132 4.07 -8.09 -1.24
CA PHE A 132 2.76 -8.40 -0.67
C PHE A 132 2.13 -7.18 0.00
N LEU A 133 2.84 -6.52 0.92
CA LEU A 133 2.32 -5.38 1.67
C LEU A 133 2.01 -4.18 0.76
N ASN A 134 2.88 -3.87 -0.19
CA ASN A 134 2.63 -2.79 -1.17
C ASN A 134 1.41 -3.09 -2.04
N GLN A 135 1.20 -4.34 -2.46
CA GLN A 135 0.02 -4.70 -3.25
C GLN A 135 -1.28 -4.54 -2.44
N LEU A 136 -1.26 -4.81 -1.14
CA LEU A 136 -2.42 -4.56 -0.27
C LEU A 136 -2.70 -3.06 -0.10
N LEU A 137 -1.67 -2.23 0.01
CA LEU A 137 -1.82 -0.77 0.02
C LEU A 137 -2.42 -0.25 -1.30
N CYS A 138 -1.97 -0.78 -2.44
CA CYS A 138 -2.57 -0.48 -3.74
C CYS A 138 -4.05 -0.86 -3.80
N PHE A 139 -4.42 -2.03 -3.24
CA PHE A 139 -5.84 -2.39 -3.14
C PHE A 139 -6.61 -1.44 -2.22
N ALA A 140 -6.04 -1.03 -1.09
CA ALA A 140 -6.71 -0.12 -0.16
C ALA A 140 -6.98 1.24 -0.81
N ALA A 141 -6.03 1.77 -1.56
CA ALA A 141 -6.19 3.00 -2.31
C ALA A 141 -7.28 2.88 -3.39
N GLN A 142 -7.26 1.80 -4.18
CA GLN A 142 -8.21 1.59 -5.28
C GLN A 142 -9.64 1.32 -4.80
N LEU A 143 -9.79 0.61 -3.68
CA LEU A 143 -11.08 0.29 -3.10
C LEU A 143 -11.71 1.49 -2.38
N GLY A 144 -10.89 2.42 -1.87
CA GLY A 144 -11.37 3.57 -1.12
C GLY A 144 -12.00 3.22 0.24
N ALA A 145 -12.03 4.20 1.14
CA ALA A 145 -12.66 4.04 2.44
C ALA A 145 -14.19 4.01 2.37
N GLU A 146 -14.78 4.60 1.32
CA GLU A 146 -16.23 4.71 1.15
C GLU A 146 -16.86 3.41 0.64
N ASP A 147 -16.28 2.79 -0.39
CA ASP A 147 -16.86 1.58 -0.99
C ASP A 147 -16.53 0.31 -0.18
N HIS A 148 -15.37 0.29 0.49
CA HIS A 148 -14.88 -0.88 1.22
C HIS A 148 -14.21 -0.49 2.56
N PRO A 149 -14.98 0.08 3.51
CA PRO A 149 -14.47 0.62 4.76
C PRO A 149 -13.76 -0.44 5.61
N GLU A 150 -14.25 -1.69 5.60
CA GLU A 150 -13.63 -2.78 6.36
C GLU A 150 -12.21 -3.10 5.89
N PHE A 151 -11.98 -3.17 4.56
CA PHE A 151 -10.65 -3.46 4.01
C PHE A 151 -9.69 -2.31 4.30
N ALA A 152 -10.15 -1.07 4.08
CA ALA A 152 -9.37 0.12 4.39
C ALA A 152 -9.02 0.19 5.89
N ALA A 153 -9.96 -0.12 6.78
CA ALA A 153 -9.73 -0.13 8.22
C ALA A 153 -8.74 -1.22 8.68
N ILE A 154 -8.79 -2.42 8.08
CA ILE A 154 -7.81 -3.48 8.35
C ILE A 154 -6.41 -3.01 7.97
N MET A 155 -6.25 -2.44 6.78
CA MET A 155 -4.95 -1.94 6.31
C MET A 155 -4.45 -0.76 7.13
N ALA A 156 -5.31 0.22 7.42
CA ALA A 156 -4.97 1.36 8.25
C ALA A 156 -4.49 0.92 9.64
N ARG A 157 -5.22 0.00 10.29
CA ARG A 157 -4.83 -0.53 11.61
C ARG A 157 -3.52 -1.32 11.55
N PHE A 158 -3.34 -2.13 10.51
CA PHE A 158 -2.10 -2.90 10.36
C PHE A 158 -0.89 -1.97 10.23
N MET A 159 -1.03 -0.87 9.48
CA MET A 159 0.03 0.09 9.21
C MET A 159 0.21 1.15 10.31
N GLN A 160 -0.58 1.18 11.38
CA GLN A 160 -0.40 2.18 12.44
C GLN A 160 1.01 2.14 13.04
N PRO A 161 1.63 3.30 13.35
CA PRO A 161 2.87 3.35 14.12
C PRO A 161 2.73 2.63 15.46
N ARG A 162 3.78 1.93 15.89
CA ARG A 162 3.83 1.19 17.16
C ARG A 162 5.24 1.30 17.74
N ASP A 163 5.36 1.29 19.06
CA ASP A 163 6.61 1.55 19.78
C ASP A 163 7.65 0.40 19.71
N GLU A 164 7.56 -0.53 18.75
CA GLU A 164 8.26 -1.83 18.82
C GLU A 164 9.53 -1.99 17.95
N VAL A 165 10.19 -0.89 17.56
CA VAL A 165 11.47 -0.94 16.82
C VAL A 165 12.60 -0.30 17.59
#